data_AF-A0A518HCF3-F1
#
_entry.id   AF-A0A518HCF3-F1
#
_cell.length_a   1.000
_cell.length_b   1.000
_cell.length_c   1.000
_cell.angle_alpha   90.00
_cell.angle_beta   90.00
_cell.angle_gamma   90.00
#
_symmetry.space_group_name_H-M   'P 1'
#
loop_
_entity.id
_entity.type
_entity.pdbx_description
1 polymer ?
#
loop_
_entity_poly.entity_id
_entity_poly.type
_entity_poly.pdbx_seq_one_letter_code
_entity_poly.pdbx_strand_id
1 'polypeptide(L)'
;MSDAPSPPPKGQRDYSGVRLTRHALERFVERFHVPEPDADPALRAVLSRTRRLGRNPENGAVAVLGLHRGKMLVAILQKDACLTVLTWPLFEPRMPEFGRVRLPRKQGRMLRRLAGGTAEGPGPAPDED
;
A
#
# COMPACT_ATOMS: atom_id res chain seq x y z
N MET A 1 22.64 20.46 9.37
CA MET A 1 22.70 18.99 9.40
C MET A 1 21.65 18.49 8.43
N SER A 2 22.05 18.08 7.24
CA SER A 2 21.13 17.64 6.19
C SER A 2 20.80 16.18 6.43
N ASP A 3 19.63 15.93 6.99
CA ASP A 3 19.10 14.57 7.15
C ASP A 3 18.65 14.09 5.77
N ALA A 4 19.53 13.39 5.06
CA ALA A 4 19.20 12.80 3.77
C ALA A 4 18.11 11.74 4.00
N PRO A 5 16.99 11.74 3.26
CA PRO A 5 15.94 10.77 3.47
C PRO A 5 16.49 9.37 3.26
N SER A 6 16.37 8.54 4.31
CA SER A 6 16.79 7.14 4.28
C SER A 6 16.24 6.45 3.02
N PRO A 7 17.07 5.70 2.26
CA PRO A 7 16.63 5.06 1.04
C PRO A 7 15.45 4.13 1.35
N PRO A 8 14.37 4.15 0.54
CA PRO A 8 13.20 3.35 0.81
C PRO A 8 13.60 1.86 0.90
N PRO A 9 13.05 1.10 1.86
CA PRO A 9 13.40 -0.30 2.04
C PRO A 9 13.25 -1.09 0.73
N LYS A 10 14.22 -1.95 0.40
CA LYS A 10 14.26 -2.71 -0.87
C LYS A 10 12.88 -3.29 -1.24
N GLY A 11 12.36 -2.87 -2.39
CA GLY A 11 11.09 -3.34 -2.96
C GLY A 11 9.86 -2.51 -2.60
N GLN A 12 10.01 -1.43 -1.82
CA GLN A 12 8.97 -0.42 -1.65
C GLN A 12 9.01 0.62 -2.77
N ARG A 13 7.84 1.14 -3.14
CA ARG A 13 7.69 2.26 -4.08
C ARG A 13 6.68 3.26 -3.56
N ASP A 14 6.97 4.52 -3.84
CA ASP A 14 6.10 5.66 -3.58
C ASP A 14 5.30 6.00 -4.85
N TYR A 15 3.98 6.02 -4.71
CA TYR A 15 3.02 6.46 -5.72
C TYR A 15 2.09 7.55 -5.17
N SER A 16 2.43 8.21 -4.06
CA SER A 16 1.59 9.24 -3.44
C SER A 16 1.34 10.46 -4.34
N GLY A 17 2.21 10.69 -5.32
CA GLY A 17 2.10 11.75 -6.33
C GLY A 17 1.16 11.45 -7.51
N VAL A 18 0.60 10.25 -7.63
CA VAL A 18 -0.34 9.96 -8.72
C VAL A 18 -1.65 10.72 -8.55
N ARG A 19 -2.35 10.97 -9.66
CA ARG A 19 -3.70 11.53 -9.64
C ARG A 19 -4.66 10.51 -9.04
N LEU A 20 -5.38 10.89 -7.99
CA LEU A 20 -6.46 10.08 -7.43
C LEU A 20 -7.75 10.37 -8.21
N THR A 21 -8.34 9.33 -8.80
CA THR A 21 -9.65 9.48 -9.45
C THR A 21 -10.75 9.56 -8.40
N ARG A 22 -11.85 10.24 -8.74
CA ARG A 22 -13.07 10.26 -7.91
C ARG A 22 -13.52 8.85 -7.56
N HIS A 23 -13.54 7.95 -8.54
CA HIS A 23 -13.89 6.55 -8.32
C HIS A 23 -12.97 5.85 -7.32
N ALA A 24 -11.65 6.08 -7.37
CA ALA A 24 -10.73 5.51 -6.40
C ALA A 24 -10.99 6.01 -4.97
N LEU A 25 -11.30 7.30 -4.80
CA LEU A 25 -11.63 7.89 -3.51
C LEU A 25 -12.95 7.35 -2.96
N GLU A 26 -14.01 7.30 -3.77
CA GLU A 26 -15.31 6.71 -3.40
C GLU A 26 -15.14 5.27 -2.93
N ARG A 27 -14.41 4.44 -3.70
CA ARG A 27 -14.17 3.06 -3.32
C ARG A 27 -13.29 2.92 -2.09
N PHE A 28 -12.42 3.89 -1.82
CA PHE A 28 -11.63 3.91 -0.60
C PHE A 28 -12.50 4.19 0.62
N VAL A 29 -13.36 5.21 0.56
CA VAL A 29 -14.37 5.53 1.58
C VAL A 29 -15.26 4.33 1.86
N GLU A 30 -15.87 3.75 0.83
CA GLU A 30 -16.80 2.62 0.96
C GLU A 30 -16.15 1.37 1.55
N ARG A 31 -14.97 0.98 1.05
CA ARG A 31 -14.36 -0.33 1.37
C ARG A 31 -13.52 -0.30 2.65
N PHE A 32 -13.01 0.87 3.03
CA PHE A 32 -12.12 1.02 4.19
C PHE A 32 -12.73 1.88 5.30
N HIS A 33 -13.96 2.37 5.12
CA HIS A 33 -14.71 3.19 6.09
C HIS A 33 -13.91 4.42 6.53
N VAL A 34 -13.31 5.10 5.55
CA VAL A 34 -12.59 6.35 5.77
C VAL A 34 -13.58 7.50 5.57
N PRO A 35 -13.64 8.49 6.48
CA PRO A 35 -14.44 9.70 6.24
C PRO A 35 -14.04 10.38 4.92
N GLU A 36 -15.01 10.83 4.14
CA GLU A 36 -14.77 11.53 2.87
C GLU A 36 -13.73 12.67 2.95
N PRO A 37 -13.74 13.58 3.95
CA PRO A 37 -12.71 14.63 4.04
C PRO A 37 -11.29 14.09 4.24
N ASP A 38 -11.15 12.88 4.78
CA ASP A 38 -9.85 12.26 5.06
C ASP A 38 -9.39 11.34 3.92
N ALA A 39 -10.23 11.06 2.93
CA ALA A 39 -10.01 10.01 1.95
C ALA A 39 -8.77 10.25 1.07
N ASP A 40 -8.61 11.47 0.53
CA ASP A 40 -7.44 11.83 -0.29
C ASP A 40 -6.13 11.76 0.52
N PRO A 41 -5.95 12.48 1.64
CA PRO A 41 -4.70 12.44 2.39
C PRO A 41 -4.39 11.02 2.92
N ALA A 42 -5.41 10.27 3.37
CA ALA A 42 -5.19 8.90 3.84
C ALA A 42 -4.81 7.94 2.71
N LEU A 43 -5.41 8.05 1.52
CA LEU A 43 -5.03 7.21 0.38
C LEU A 43 -3.61 7.56 -0.11
N ARG A 44 -3.22 8.84 -0.11
CA ARG A 44 -1.83 9.24 -0.40
C ARG A 44 -0.84 8.66 0.59
N ALA A 45 -1.18 8.65 1.88
CA ALA A 45 -0.35 8.04 2.92
C ALA A 45 -0.16 6.53 2.70
N VAL A 46 -1.18 5.82 2.21
CA VAL A 46 -1.04 4.41 1.82
C VAL A 46 -0.13 4.27 0.59
N LEU A 47 -0.30 5.14 -0.40
CA LEU A 47 0.45 5.10 -1.65
C LEU A 47 1.92 5.51 -1.52
N SER A 48 2.31 6.21 -0.45
CA SER A 48 3.72 6.55 -0.20
C SER A 48 4.58 5.32 0.15
N ARG A 49 3.94 4.25 0.64
CA ARG A 49 4.60 3.01 1.07
C ARG A 49 3.89 1.79 0.51
N THR A 50 4.20 1.47 -0.75
CA THR A 50 3.60 0.33 -1.44
C THR A 50 4.61 -0.69 -1.89
N ARG A 51 4.11 -1.88 -2.27
CA ARG A 51 4.87 -2.90 -2.99
C ARG A 51 4.14 -3.26 -4.27
N ARG A 52 4.82 -3.20 -5.41
CA ARG A 52 4.26 -3.66 -6.69
C ARG A 52 4.02 -5.18 -6.65
N LEU A 53 2.79 -5.58 -6.95
CA LEU A 53 2.41 -6.99 -7.08
C LEU A 53 2.67 -7.51 -8.49
N GLY A 54 2.25 -6.74 -9.50
CA GLY A 54 2.36 -7.14 -10.90
C GLY A 54 1.88 -6.07 -11.86
N ARG A 55 1.81 -6.42 -13.14
CA ARG A 55 1.28 -5.58 -14.21
C ARG A 55 0.40 -6.44 -15.11
N ASN A 56 -0.79 -5.95 -15.43
CA ASN A 56 -1.65 -6.59 -16.40
C ASN A 56 -1.07 -6.33 -17.80
N PRO A 57 -0.74 -7.39 -18.58
CA PRO A 57 -0.10 -7.24 -19.89
C PRO A 57 -1.05 -6.70 -20.97
N GLU A 58 -2.36 -6.87 -20.81
CA GLU A 58 -3.37 -6.48 -21.81
C GLU A 58 -3.62 -4.97 -21.83
N ASN A 59 -3.70 -4.36 -20.65
CA ASN A 59 -4.03 -2.93 -20.52
C ASN A 59 -2.91 -2.09 -19.85
N GLY A 60 -1.85 -2.74 -19.39
CA GLY A 60 -0.72 -2.09 -18.75
C GLY A 60 -0.95 -1.61 -17.32
N ALA A 61 -2.11 -1.89 -16.71
CA ALA A 61 -2.40 -1.50 -15.33
C ALA A 61 -1.47 -2.19 -14.33
N VAL A 62 -1.13 -1.52 -13.24
CA VAL A 62 -0.18 -1.97 -12.22
C VAL A 62 -0.92 -2.12 -10.90
N ALA A 63 -0.88 -3.32 -10.33
CA ALA A 63 -1.38 -3.57 -8.98
C ALA A 63 -0.28 -3.31 -7.96
N VAL A 64 -0.57 -2.46 -6.97
CA VAL A 64 0.34 -2.15 -5.87
C VAL A 64 -0.36 -2.39 -4.54
N LEU A 65 0.34 -3.05 -3.61
CA LEU A 65 -0.13 -3.37 -2.28
C LEU A 65 0.34 -2.33 -1.27
N GLY A 66 -0.58 -1.78 -0.49
CA GLY A 66 -0.32 -0.97 0.69
C GLY A 66 -1.08 -1.48 1.90
N LEU A 67 -0.95 -0.75 3.02
CA LEU A 67 -1.70 -1.02 4.25
C LEU A 67 -2.42 0.22 4.72
N HIS A 68 -3.69 0.07 5.07
CA HIS A 68 -4.48 1.09 5.73
C HIS A 68 -5.05 0.52 7.03
N ARG A 69 -4.66 1.09 8.18
CA ARG A 69 -5.10 0.64 9.52
C ARG A 69 -4.99 -0.88 9.72
N GLY A 70 -3.86 -1.47 9.29
CA GLY A 70 -3.59 -2.90 9.36
C GLY A 70 -4.29 -3.76 8.28
N LYS A 71 -5.21 -3.19 7.49
CA LYS A 71 -5.90 -3.88 6.40
C LYS A 71 -5.14 -3.74 5.08
N MET A 72 -5.06 -4.81 4.32
CA MET A 72 -4.47 -4.80 2.98
C MET A 72 -5.33 -4.03 2.00
N LEU A 73 -4.69 -3.10 1.30
CA LEU A 73 -5.26 -2.33 0.21
C LEU A 73 -4.46 -2.59 -1.05
N VAL A 74 -5.15 -2.90 -2.16
CA VAL A 74 -4.52 -2.99 -3.47
C VAL A 74 -5.01 -1.84 -4.35
N ALA A 75 -4.12 -0.92 -4.70
CA ALA A 75 -4.42 0.14 -5.65
C ALA A 75 -4.09 -0.32 -7.07
N ILE A 76 -4.98 -0.01 -8.01
CA ILE A 76 -4.78 -0.25 -9.44
C ILE A 76 -4.38 1.07 -10.08
N LEU A 77 -3.13 1.14 -10.51
CA LEU A 77 -2.54 2.31 -11.15
C LEU A 77 -2.49 2.11 -12.67
N GLN A 78 -2.76 3.14 -13.45
CA GLN A 78 -2.55 3.11 -14.88
C GLN A 78 -2.11 4.49 -15.36
N LYS A 79 -1.04 4.54 -16.15
CA LYS A 79 -0.34 5.80 -16.47
C LYS A 79 0.02 6.51 -15.15
N ASP A 80 -0.46 7.73 -14.93
CA ASP A 80 -0.21 8.53 -13.74
C ASP A 80 -1.46 8.69 -12.84
N ALA A 81 -2.38 7.72 -12.88
CA ALA A 81 -3.61 7.77 -12.10
C ALA A 81 -3.88 6.49 -11.30
N CYS A 82 -4.41 6.65 -10.09
CA CYS A 82 -5.04 5.58 -9.31
C CYS A 82 -6.51 5.44 -9.75
N LEU A 83 -6.82 4.35 -10.44
CA LEU A 83 -8.14 4.11 -11.02
C LEU A 83 -9.14 3.56 -10.00
N THR A 84 -8.69 2.66 -9.12
CA THR A 84 -9.53 2.07 -8.08
C THR A 84 -8.66 1.49 -6.96
N VAL A 85 -9.29 1.18 -5.83
CA VAL A 85 -8.67 0.49 -4.70
C VAL A 85 -9.50 -0.73 -4.31
N LEU A 86 -8.87 -1.86 -4.06
CA LEU A 86 -9.52 -3.12 -3.73
C LEU A 86 -9.08 -3.57 -2.34
N THR A 87 -9.97 -4.23 -1.62
CA THR A 87 -9.58 -5.04 -0.46
C THR A 87 -8.89 -6.32 -0.95
N TRP A 88 -8.14 -6.99 -0.09
CA TRP A 88 -7.50 -8.26 -0.46
C TRP A 88 -8.47 -9.30 -1.03
N PRO A 89 -9.63 -9.59 -0.40
CA PRO A 89 -10.59 -10.57 -0.95
C PRO A 89 -11.13 -10.21 -2.34
N LEU A 90 -11.22 -8.92 -2.67
CA LEU A 90 -11.67 -8.48 -4.01
C LEU A 90 -10.56 -8.59 -5.08
N PHE A 91 -9.29 -8.51 -4.65
CA PHE A 91 -8.15 -8.58 -5.56
C PHE A 91 -7.63 -10.01 -5.77
N GLU A 92 -7.69 -10.87 -4.75
CA GLU A 92 -7.14 -12.22 -4.79
C GLU A 92 -7.56 -13.05 -6.02
N PRO A 93 -8.85 -13.06 -6.44
CA PRO A 93 -9.27 -13.76 -7.65
C PRO A 93 -8.66 -13.19 -8.94
N ARG A 94 -8.26 -11.92 -8.93
CA ARG A 94 -7.70 -11.18 -10.08
C ARG A 94 -6.17 -11.28 -10.16
N MET A 95 -5.51 -11.89 -9.18
CA MET A 95 -4.05 -12.01 -9.17
C MET A 95 -3.44 -12.57 -10.48
N PRO A 96 -4.04 -13.60 -11.12
CA PRO A 96 -3.50 -14.14 -12.37
C PRO A 96 -3.41 -13.10 -13.48
N GLU A 97 -4.36 -12.15 -13.53
CA GLU A 97 -4.38 -11.06 -14.50
C GLU A 97 -3.13 -10.15 -14.40
N PHE A 98 -2.48 -10.13 -13.23
CA PHE A 98 -1.26 -9.34 -12.97
C PHE A 98 0.01 -10.19 -12.98
N GLY A 99 -0.04 -11.41 -13.54
CA GLY A 99 1.10 -12.32 -13.64
C GLY A 99 1.48 -12.98 -12.30
N ARG A 100 0.52 -13.09 -11.36
CA ARG A 100 0.74 -13.73 -10.07
C ARG A 100 -0.28 -14.83 -9.83
N VAL A 101 0.21 -16.03 -9.49
CA VAL A 101 -0.68 -17.15 -9.11
C VAL A 101 -0.80 -17.33 -7.59
N ARG A 102 0.15 -16.81 -6.81
CA ARG A 102 0.17 -16.88 -5.34
C ARG A 102 0.87 -15.68 -4.72
N LEU A 103 0.52 -15.35 -3.48
CA LEU A 103 1.29 -14.40 -2.67
C LEU A 103 2.67 -14.96 -2.28
N PRO A 104 3.67 -14.10 -2.00
CA PRO A 104 4.94 -14.54 -1.46
C PRO A 104 4.74 -15.27 -0.12
N ARG A 105 5.39 -16.43 0.04
CA ARG A 105 5.33 -17.29 1.25
C ARG A 105 5.58 -16.55 2.59
N LYS A 106 6.23 -15.38 2.56
CA LYS A 106 6.56 -14.56 3.75
C LYS A 106 5.65 -13.34 3.89
N GLN A 107 4.34 -13.53 3.80
CA GLN A 107 3.34 -12.45 3.85
C GLN A 107 3.43 -11.62 5.14
N GLY A 108 3.53 -12.25 6.31
CA GLY A 108 3.66 -11.53 7.58
C GLY A 108 4.86 -10.58 7.64
N ARG A 109 6.03 -11.02 7.15
CA ARG A 109 7.23 -10.17 7.07
C ARG A 109 7.05 -9.02 6.08
N MET A 110 6.36 -9.25 4.96
CA MET A 110 6.05 -8.20 3.99
C MET A 110 5.12 -7.14 4.59
N LEU A 111 4.07 -7.56 5.29
CA LEU A 111 3.13 -6.64 5.95
C LEU A 111 3.82 -5.77 7.00
N ARG A 112 4.68 -6.37 7.85
CA ARG A 112 5.46 -5.60 8.85
C ARG A 112 6.32 -4.50 8.23
N ARG A 113 6.90 -4.74 7.04
CA ARG A 113 7.68 -3.74 6.32
C ARG A 113 6.81 -2.61 5.77
N LEU A 114 5.62 -2.93 5.27
CA LEU A 114 4.65 -1.93 4.79
C LEU A 114 4.05 -1.11 5.94
N ALA A 115 3.91 -1.70 7.13
CA ALA A 115 3.45 -1.03 8.33
C ALA A 115 4.49 -0.05 8.92
N GLY A 116 5.64 0.16 8.26
CA GLY A 116 6.68 1.08 8.73
C GLY A 116 7.79 0.43 9.54
N GLY A 117 7.76 -0.90 9.76
CA GLY A 117 8.89 -1.60 10.36
C GLY A 117 9.30 -1.08 11.74
N THR A 118 8.35 -0.78 12.62
CA THR A 118 8.62 -0.66 14.05
C THR A 118 7.89 -1.78 14.78
N ALA A 119 8.57 -2.92 14.88
CA ALA A 119 8.48 -3.69 16.12
C ALA A 119 9.56 -3.14 17.05
N GLU A 120 9.52 -1.85 17.37
CA GLU A 120 9.93 -1.44 18.72
C GLU A 120 8.70 -1.74 19.56
N GLY A 121 8.71 -2.89 20.22
CA GLY A 121 8.14 -2.87 21.56
C GLY A 121 8.92 -1.81 22.36
N PRO A 122 8.29 -1.13 23.33
CA PRO A 122 9.07 -0.44 24.33
C PRO A 122 9.96 -1.52 24.98
N GLY A 123 11.24 -1.55 24.61
CA GLY A 123 12.22 -2.24 25.44
C GLY A 123 12.12 -1.57 26.81
N PRO A 124 12.02 -2.33 27.91
CA PRO A 124 12.02 -1.72 29.23
C PRO A 124 13.27 -0.84 29.33
N ALA A 125 13.08 0.38 29.83
CA ALA A 125 14.16 1.30 30.13
C ALA A 125 15.25 0.56 30.90
N PRO A 126 16.54 0.85 30.68
CA PRO A 126 17.56 0.35 31.58
C PRO A 126 17.21 0.85 32.98
N ASP A 127 17.13 -0.09 33.93
CA ASP A 127 17.07 0.22 35.35
C ASP A 127 18.29 1.10 35.68
N GLU A 128 18.05 2.37 35.98
CA GLU A 128 19.01 3.25 36.65
C GLU A 128 18.61 3.32 38.14
N ASP A 129 19.46 2.65 38.94
CA ASP A 129 19.63 2.62 40.41
C ASP A 129 18.45 2.26 41.34
#